data_AF-A0A9E2BI34-F1
#
_entry.id   AF-A0A9E2BI34-F1
#
_cell.length_a   1.000
_cell.length_b   1.000
_cell.length_c   1.000
_cell.angle_alpha   90.00
_cell.angle_beta   90.00
_cell.angle_gamma   90.00
#
_symmetry.space_group_name_H-M   'P 1'
#
loop_
_entity.id
_entity.type
_entity.pdbx_description
1 polymer ?
#
loop_
_entity_poly.entity_id
_entity_poly.type
_entity_poly.pdbx_seq_one_letter_code
_entity_poly.pdbx_strand_id
1 'polypeptide(L)' 'LDNGKLCGDVQFDTAAERAAWITPVPGGVGPMTIAMLLSNTLTAASAGESLLEARPHPDDNY' A
#
# COMPACT_ATOMS: atom_id res chain seq x y z
N LEU A 1 8.29 24.75 7.00
CA LEU A 1 9.57 24.50 6.30
C LEU A 1 9.54 25.36 5.05
N ASP A 2 10.35 26.41 5.03
CA ASP A 2 10.22 27.47 4.03
C ASP A 2 11.02 27.18 2.75
N ASN A 3 11.44 25.91 2.59
CA ASN A 3 12.31 25.44 1.51
C ASN A 3 11.72 24.30 0.66
N GLY A 4 10.41 24.03 0.77
CA GLY A 4 9.72 23.01 -0.04
C GLY A 4 10.10 21.57 0.30
N LYS A 5 10.85 21.32 1.38
CA LYS A 5 11.18 19.97 1.83
C LYS A 5 9.95 19.30 2.46
N LEU A 6 9.68 18.06 2.04
CA LEU A 6 8.67 17.22 2.67
C LEU A 6 9.14 16.79 4.08
N CYS A 7 8.29 16.98 5.07
CA CYS A 7 8.56 16.62 6.46
C CYS A 7 7.36 15.91 7.07
N GLY A 8 7.62 15.00 8.00
CA GLY A 8 6.59 14.29 8.75
C GLY A 8 6.10 15.07 9.96
N ASP A 9 5.12 14.51 10.65
CA ASP A 9 4.44 15.14 11.80
C ASP A 9 5.24 15.05 13.12
N VAL A 10 6.37 14.35 13.11
CA VAL A 10 7.17 14.04 14.31
C VAL A 10 8.54 14.70 14.21
N GLN A 11 9.01 15.25 15.34
CA GLN A 11 10.39 15.71 15.51
C GLN A 11 11.35 14.50 15.50
N PHE A 12 11.87 14.17 14.32
CA PHE A 12 12.56 12.90 14.09
C PHE A 12 13.76 12.68 15.02
N ASP A 13 14.64 13.68 15.17
CA ASP A 13 15.87 13.55 15.96
C ASP A 13 15.59 13.18 17.42
N THR A 14 14.68 13.89 18.08
CA THR A 14 14.32 13.62 19.48
C THR A 14 13.54 12.32 19.64
N ALA A 15 12.70 11.97 18.68
CA ALA A 15 11.94 10.72 18.72
C ALA A 15 12.83 9.48 18.49
N ALA A 16 13.83 9.59 17.63
CA ALA A 16 14.75 8.50 17.28
C ALA A 16 15.62 8.06 18.46
N GLU A 17 15.91 8.93 19.43
CA GLU A 17 16.64 8.58 20.66
C GLU A 17 15.87 7.60 21.57
N ARG A 18 14.54 7.58 21.47
CA ARG A 18 13.67 6.83 22.38
C ARG A 18 12.90 5.71 21.71
N ALA A 19 12.60 5.85 20.42
CA ALA A 19 11.82 4.88 19.68
C ALA A 19 12.66 3.63 19.34
N ALA A 20 12.09 2.45 19.52
CA ALA A 20 12.71 1.20 19.05
C ALA A 20 12.77 1.12 17.51
N TRP A 21 11.78 1.74 16.85
CA TRP A 21 11.67 1.84 15.40
C TRP A 21 11.04 3.18 15.03
N ILE A 22 11.50 3.80 13.95
CA ILE A 22 10.98 5.07 13.45
C ILE A 22 11.01 5.07 11.92
N THR A 23 9.96 5.60 11.29
CA THR A 23 9.86 5.71 9.83
C THR A 23 10.34 7.09 9.36
N PRO A 24 11.28 7.19 8.42
CA PRO A 24 11.77 8.47 7.93
C PRO A 24 10.73 9.17 7.03
N VAL A 25 10.83 10.49 6.96
CA VAL A 25 10.10 11.29 5.96
C VAL A 25 11.10 12.21 5.25
N PRO A 26 11.22 12.14 3.92
CA PRO A 26 10.54 11.20 3.01
C PRO A 26 11.05 9.75 3.14
N GLY A 27 10.33 8.80 2.53
CA GLY A 27 10.81 7.43 2.33
C GLY A 27 10.26 6.34 3.25
N GLY A 28 9.44 6.70 4.26
CA GLY A 28 8.79 5.74 5.15
C GLY A 28 7.45 5.24 4.61
N VAL A 29 6.36 5.83 5.07
CA VAL A 29 5.00 5.33 4.80
C VAL A 29 4.54 5.56 3.34
N GLY A 30 5.01 6.63 2.69
CA GLY A 30 4.61 6.99 1.33
C GLY A 30 4.75 5.85 0.29
N PRO A 31 5.94 5.24 0.14
CA PRO A 31 6.13 4.09 -0.74
C PRO A 31 5.21 2.90 -0.41
N MET A 32 4.96 2.64 0.87
CA MET A 32 4.07 1.56 1.30
C MET A 32 2.62 1.81 0.90
N THR A 33 2.15 3.05 0.88
CA THR A 33 0.79 3.37 0.40
C THR A 33 0.60 2.93 -1.06
N ILE A 34 1.59 3.18 -1.92
CA ILE A 34 1.55 2.75 -3.32
C ILE A 34 1.58 1.22 -3.41
N ALA A 35 2.50 0.58 -2.68
CA ALA A 35 2.61 -0.88 -2.67
C ALA A 35 1.31 -1.55 -2.20
N MET A 36 0.67 -1.01 -1.17
CA MET A 36 -0.57 -1.57 -0.61
C MET A 36 -1.77 -1.36 -1.53
N LEU A 37 -1.83 -0.24 -2.26
CA LEU A 37 -2.85 -0.06 -3.30
C LEU A 37 -2.73 -1.16 -4.38
N LEU A 38 -1.51 -1.42 -4.87
CA LEU A 38 -1.26 -2.45 -5.87
C LEU A 38 -1.56 -3.85 -5.33
N SER A 39 -1.14 -4.14 -4.10
CA SER A 39 -1.42 -5.41 -3.43
C SER A 39 -2.94 -5.64 -3.29
N ASN A 40 -3.69 -4.64 -2.84
CA ASN A 40 -5.14 -4.76 -2.69
C ASN A 40 -5.83 -4.93 -4.05
N THR A 41 -5.34 -4.24 -5.08
CA THR A 41 -5.84 -4.39 -6.45
C THR A 41 -5.64 -5.80 -6.97
N LEU A 42 -4.44 -6.37 -6.76
CA LEU A 42 -4.13 -7.75 -7.15
C LEU A 42 -5.03 -8.74 -6.42
N THR A 43 -5.15 -8.62 -5.09
CA THR A 43 -6.03 -9.49 -4.29
C THR A 43 -7.47 -9.43 -4.78
N ALA A 44 -7.99 -8.23 -5.08
CA ALA A 44 -9.35 -8.07 -5.59
C ALA A 44 -9.52 -8.70 -6.99
N ALA A 45 -8.54 -8.56 -7.87
CA ALA A 45 -8.57 -9.17 -9.20
C ALA A 45 -8.56 -10.70 -9.12
N SER A 46 -7.67 -11.30 -8.34
CA SER A 46 -7.60 -12.76 -8.15
C SER A 46 -8.86 -13.32 -7.47
N ALA A 47 -9.44 -12.60 -6.51
CA ALA A 47 -10.71 -12.99 -5.90
C ALA A 47 -11.88 -12.96 -6.90
N GLY A 48 -11.88 -11.98 -7.82
CA GLY A 48 -12.83 -11.90 -8.92
C GLY A 48 -12.67 -13.04 -9.93
N GLU A 49 -11.43 -13.46 -10.21
CA GLU A 49 -11.11 -14.57 -11.11
C GLU A 49 -11.66 -15.91 -10.61
N SER A 50 -11.50 -16.22 -9.31
CA SER A 50 -12.14 -17.41 -8.71
C SER A 50 -13.67 -17.39 -8.79
N LEU A 51 -14.29 -16.20 -8.78
CA LEU A 51 -15.73 -16.07 -9.01
C LEU A 51 -16.11 -16.22 -10.49
N LEU A 52 -15.21 -15.97 -11.43
CA LEU A 52 -15.45 -16.16 -12.86
C LEU A 52 -15.29 -17.64 -13.25
N GLU A 53 -14.30 -18.35 -12.70
CA GLU A 53 -14.15 -19.80 -12.92
C GLU A 53 -15.30 -20.62 -12.30
N ALA A 54 -15.86 -20.17 -11.17
CA ALA A 54 -17.02 -20.80 -10.54
C ALA A 54 -18.35 -20.43 -11.23
N ARG A 55 -18.36 -19.46 -12.14
CA ARG A 55 -19.54 -19.15 -12.94
C ARG A 55 -19.58 -20.13 -14.12
N PRO A 56 -20.71 -20.81 -14.36
CA PRO A 56 -20.84 -21.66 -15.53
C PRO A 56 -20.54 -20.82 -16.78
N HIS A 57 -19.67 -21.33 -17.65
CA HIS A 57 -19.38 -20.67 -18.92
C HIS A 57 -20.71 -20.59 -19.69
N PRO A 58 -21.14 -19.41 -20.14
CA PRO A 58 -22.44 -19.26 -20.82
C PRO A 58 -22.55 -20.06 -22.12
N ASP A 59 -21.46 -20.67 -22.60
CA ASP A 59 -21.38 -21.42 -23.86
C ASP A 59 -21.07 -22.93 -23.72
N ASP A 60 -21.22 -23.57 -22.55
CA ASP A 60 -21.01 -25.04 -22.42
C ASP A 60 -22.06 -25.92 -23.15
N ASN A 61 -22.82 -25.34 -24.09
CA ASN A 61 -23.77 -26.03 -24.97
C ASN A 61 -23.65 -25.60 -26.46
N TYR A 62 -22.44 -25.30 -26.96
CA TYR A 62 -22.16 -25.34 -28.40
C TYR A 62 -20.72 -25.77 -28.72
#